data_AF-A0A075R4R8-F1
#
_entry.id   AF-A0A075R4R8-F1
#
_cell.length_a   1.000
_cell.length_b   1.000
_cell.length_c   1.000
_cell.angle_alpha   90.00
_cell.angle_beta   90.00
_cell.angle_gamma   90.00
#
_symmetry.space_group_name_H-M   'P 1'
#
loop_
_entity.id
_entity.type
_entity.pdbx_description
1 polymer ?
#
loop_
_entity_poly.entity_id
_entity_poly.type
_entity_poly.pdbx_seq_one_letter_code
_entity_poly.pdbx_strand_id
1 'polypeptide(L)'
;MLMKEYKQASHVIYCPFRVMVKRRNRSVHKGESCMRKARGFILMVAAMLHCVTFGANSVWAESTKQIDVLVDTKLLRSAGEVIKGTTFVTLDTLRNDFRFHVYYEPQTKRISILSSKKEIVMKVEDNAYLVNGHKLYMEEAPRIKDSSILVPLRVICENMGFSISQDSVTKAVSTHFVSENDLQFENKELKINRNHTNVSIQYPQLKWLSSNVEIQRKINDQLEKVALETFEMGSQASVEIREGENPYDYSLDYEITYNQNGLISVVFDQYTYTGGAHGMVDRVAYTIDIKTGKILSLQDLLKENPDYKAEISQQIKKQFQQKYGYLLTPFETINEQQAFYIKGDSVIIYFGLYEYTPYAAGIPEFAFPLASLLKGSMVSR
;
A
#
# COMPACT_ATOMS: atom_id res chain seq x y z
N MET A 1 38.38 -5.13 9.30
CA MET A 1 39.32 -4.95 8.18
C MET A 1 39.24 -6.20 7.31
N LEU A 2 38.40 -6.18 6.28
CA LEU A 2 38.37 -7.12 5.15
C LEU A 2 37.32 -6.58 4.16
N MET A 3 37.73 -5.59 3.37
CA MET A 3 37.10 -5.31 2.09
C MET A 3 37.86 -6.12 1.05
N LYS A 4 37.17 -6.96 0.27
CA LYS A 4 37.66 -7.44 -1.01
C LYS A 4 36.55 -7.34 -2.04
N GLU A 5 36.77 -6.38 -2.94
CA GLU A 5 36.59 -6.44 -4.39
C GLU A 5 35.39 -7.24 -4.93
N TYR A 6 34.33 -6.51 -5.30
CA TYR A 6 33.50 -6.87 -6.44
C TYR A 6 33.71 -5.83 -7.55
N LYS A 7 34.30 -6.27 -8.66
CA LYS A 7 34.42 -5.52 -9.93
C LYS A 7 33.63 -6.25 -11.01
N GLN A 8 32.98 -5.44 -11.87
CA GLN A 8 32.32 -5.74 -13.15
C GLN A 8 30.94 -6.44 -13.04
N ALA A 9 29.90 -6.08 -13.80
CA ALA A 9 29.74 -5.10 -14.87
C ALA A 9 28.24 -4.76 -15.02
N SER A 10 27.91 -3.49 -15.16
CA SER A 10 26.61 -3.05 -15.65
C SER A 10 26.84 -1.93 -16.67
N HIS A 11 26.75 -2.30 -17.95
CA HIS A 11 26.62 -1.35 -19.05
C HIS A 11 25.21 -0.76 -18.98
N VAL A 12 25.07 0.39 -18.32
CA VAL A 12 23.91 1.26 -18.47
C VAL A 12 24.31 2.37 -19.44
N ILE A 13 23.73 2.32 -20.64
CA ILE A 13 23.89 3.35 -21.66
C ILE A 13 23.14 4.60 -21.18
N TYR A 14 23.88 5.58 -20.66
CA TYR A 14 23.35 6.92 -20.42
C TYR A 14 23.27 7.70 -21.74
N CYS A 15 22.07 8.09 -22.15
CA CYS A 15 21.85 9.03 -23.24
C CYS A 15 21.66 10.45 -22.67
N PRO A 16 22.59 11.41 -22.89
CA PRO A 16 22.42 12.76 -22.36
C PRO A 16 21.61 13.62 -23.34
N PHE A 17 20.34 13.89 -23.02
CA PHE A 17 19.57 14.93 -23.71
C PHE A 17 20.00 16.31 -23.19
N ARG A 18 20.75 17.04 -24.01
CA ARG A 18 21.17 18.43 -23.78
C ARG A 18 20.07 19.37 -24.28
N VAL A 19 19.22 19.88 -23.39
CA VAL A 19 18.23 20.91 -23.75
C VAL A 19 18.88 22.29 -23.76
N MET A 20 18.92 22.88 -24.94
CA MET A 20 19.45 24.21 -25.25
C MET A 20 18.36 25.26 -24.97
N VAL A 21 18.49 26.02 -23.88
CA VAL A 21 17.54 27.11 -23.56
C VAL A 21 17.83 28.34 -24.42
N LYS A 22 16.96 28.58 -25.41
CA LYS A 22 16.97 29.82 -26.21
C LYS A 22 16.05 30.85 -25.55
N ARG A 23 16.62 31.88 -24.95
CA ARG A 23 15.91 33.06 -24.41
C ARG A 23 15.09 33.74 -25.51
N ARG A 24 13.81 34.01 -25.24
CA ARG A 24 13.01 35.04 -25.94
C ARG A 24 12.36 35.97 -24.93
N ASN A 25 12.83 37.22 -24.95
CA ASN A 25 12.15 38.38 -24.36
C ASN A 25 10.79 38.60 -25.04
N ARG A 26 9.77 38.96 -24.25
CA ARG A 26 8.73 39.90 -24.68
C ARG A 26 8.14 40.62 -23.46
N SER A 27 8.29 41.93 -23.49
CA SER A 27 7.66 42.96 -22.66
C SER A 27 6.19 43.13 -23.04
N VAL A 28 5.31 43.43 -22.07
CA VAL A 28 4.09 44.22 -22.26
C VAL A 28 3.81 45.04 -20.99
N HIS A 29 3.24 46.23 -21.24
CA HIS A 29 3.15 47.46 -20.48
C HIS A 29 2.34 47.49 -19.17
N LYS A 30 2.75 48.43 -18.32
CA LYS A 30 1.98 49.15 -17.29
C LYS A 30 0.87 50.01 -17.92
N GLY A 31 -0.26 50.12 -17.23
CA GLY A 31 -1.25 51.18 -17.41
C GLY A 31 -2.00 51.45 -16.12
N GLU A 32 -1.67 52.57 -15.47
CA GLU A 32 -2.39 53.18 -14.35
C GLU A 32 -3.34 54.30 -14.83
N SER A 33 -4.14 54.81 -13.89
CA SER A 33 -5.06 55.97 -13.92
C SER A 33 -6.53 55.61 -14.19
N CYS A 34 -7.54 56.27 -13.61
CA CYS A 34 -7.59 57.55 -12.91
C CYS A 34 -8.85 57.64 -12.03
N MET A 35 -8.74 58.31 -10.87
CA MET A 35 -9.86 58.72 -10.01
C MET A 35 -10.67 59.86 -10.62
N ARG A 36 -12.00 59.88 -10.40
CA ARG A 36 -12.79 61.12 -10.29
C ARG A 36 -13.83 61.01 -9.17
N LYS A 37 -13.83 62.03 -8.31
CA LYS A 37 -14.73 62.28 -7.17
C LYS A 37 -16.06 62.89 -7.64
N ALA A 38 -17.16 62.63 -6.92
CA ALA A 38 -18.17 63.63 -6.57
C ALA A 38 -19.00 63.17 -5.36
N ARG A 39 -19.38 64.14 -4.51
CA ARG A 39 -19.93 64.03 -3.15
C ARG A 39 -21.47 63.96 -3.15
N GLY A 40 -22.03 63.37 -2.10
CA GLY A 40 -23.44 63.54 -1.72
C GLY A 40 -23.73 62.96 -0.33
N PHE A 41 -23.85 63.83 0.67
CA PHE A 41 -24.29 63.54 2.04
C PHE A 41 -25.75 63.05 2.05
N ILE A 42 -26.10 62.10 2.93
CA ILE A 42 -27.29 62.08 3.80
C ILE A 42 -27.09 60.98 4.85
N LEU A 43 -27.04 61.37 6.12
CA LEU A 43 -27.14 60.50 7.28
C LEU A 43 -28.59 59.99 7.39
N MET A 44 -28.78 58.68 7.44
CA MET A 44 -29.95 58.07 8.07
C MET A 44 -29.49 56.94 8.97
N VAL A 45 -29.63 57.17 10.28
CA VAL A 45 -29.36 56.22 11.35
C VAL A 45 -30.47 55.16 11.30
N ALA A 46 -30.15 53.96 10.83
CA ALA A 46 -30.99 52.78 10.99
C ALA A 46 -30.37 51.88 12.07
N ALA A 47 -31.04 51.82 13.23
CA ALA A 47 -30.72 50.90 14.30
C ALA A 47 -30.99 49.45 13.81
N MET A 48 -29.95 48.77 13.33
CA MET A 48 -29.99 47.32 13.12
C MET A 48 -29.83 46.62 14.47
N LEU A 49 -30.96 46.29 15.07
CA LEU A 49 -31.09 45.28 16.10
C LEU A 49 -30.65 43.93 15.47
N HIS A 50 -29.36 43.59 15.58
CA HIS A 50 -28.89 42.24 15.25
C HIS A 50 -29.45 41.30 16.32
N CYS A 51 -30.59 40.70 15.99
CA CYS A 51 -31.01 39.44 16.54
C CYS A 51 -29.87 38.45 16.28
N VAL A 52 -29.08 38.12 17.30
CA VAL A 52 -28.19 36.97 17.26
C VAL A 52 -29.12 35.76 17.27
N THR A 53 -29.60 35.38 16.08
CA THR A 53 -30.11 34.04 15.88
C THR A 53 -28.92 33.13 16.14
N PHE A 54 -28.96 32.41 17.26
CA PHE A 54 -28.26 31.13 17.37
C PHE A 54 -28.81 30.27 16.24
N GLY A 55 -28.21 30.39 15.06
CA GLY A 55 -28.34 29.39 14.02
C GLY A 55 -27.77 28.13 14.64
N ALA A 56 -28.65 27.25 15.11
CA ALA A 56 -28.31 25.86 15.24
C ALA A 56 -27.89 25.43 13.83
N ASN A 57 -26.58 25.47 13.56
CA ASN A 57 -26.04 24.69 12.47
C ASN A 57 -26.46 23.27 12.79
N SER A 58 -27.48 22.77 12.07
CA SER A 58 -27.80 21.36 12.08
C SER A 58 -26.53 20.66 11.62
N VAL A 59 -25.78 20.11 12.57
CA VAL A 59 -24.78 19.09 12.27
C VAL A 59 -25.59 17.96 11.70
N TRP A 60 -25.65 17.88 10.36
CA TRP A 60 -26.26 16.76 9.69
C TRP A 60 -25.45 15.53 10.10
N ALA A 61 -26.05 14.67 10.92
CA ALA A 61 -25.46 13.39 11.25
C ALA A 61 -25.24 12.64 9.92
N GLU A 62 -23.99 12.25 9.68
CA GLU A 62 -23.62 11.48 8.50
C GLU A 62 -24.44 10.17 8.49
N SER A 63 -25.11 9.86 7.38
CA SER A 63 -25.98 8.69 7.27
C SER A 63 -25.14 7.40 7.34
N THR A 64 -25.23 6.67 8.45
CA THR A 64 -24.49 5.41 8.67
C THR A 64 -25.37 4.21 8.34
N LYS A 65 -24.89 3.30 7.50
CA LYS A 65 -25.64 2.10 7.10
C LYS A 65 -25.13 0.89 7.89
N GLN A 66 -26.04 0.20 8.58
CA GLN A 66 -25.73 -1.10 9.19
C GLN A 66 -25.58 -2.17 8.12
N ILE A 67 -24.66 -3.10 8.35
CA ILE A 67 -24.34 -4.16 7.40
C ILE A 67 -24.09 -5.49 8.09
N ASP A 68 -24.55 -6.55 7.43
CA ASP A 68 -24.26 -7.90 7.87
C ASP A 68 -22.78 -8.22 7.64
N VAL A 69 -22.16 -8.74 8.68
CA VAL A 69 -20.78 -9.23 8.65
C VAL A 69 -20.80 -10.66 9.13
N LEU A 70 -20.14 -11.55 8.39
CA LEU A 70 -20.05 -12.97 8.68
C LEU A 70 -18.60 -13.37 8.99
N VAL A 71 -18.42 -14.18 10.03
CA VAL A 71 -17.15 -14.82 10.39
C VAL A 71 -17.32 -16.33 10.29
N ASP A 72 -16.61 -16.97 9.36
CA ASP A 72 -16.74 -18.40 9.08
C ASP A 72 -18.20 -18.83 8.93
N THR A 73 -19.00 -18.04 8.18
CA THR A 73 -20.45 -18.18 7.94
C THR A 73 -21.38 -17.76 9.09
N LYS A 74 -20.86 -17.40 10.27
CA LYS A 74 -21.68 -16.94 11.40
C LYS A 74 -21.85 -15.43 11.36
N LEU A 75 -23.10 -14.96 11.42
CA LEU A 75 -23.40 -13.54 11.56
C LEU A 75 -22.83 -13.01 12.88
N LEU A 76 -22.21 -11.83 12.82
CA LEU A 76 -21.72 -11.13 14.02
C LEU A 76 -22.86 -10.85 15.02
N ARG A 77 -22.51 -10.81 16.31
CA ARG A 77 -23.45 -10.41 17.37
C ARG A 77 -23.89 -8.95 17.25
N SER A 78 -22.99 -8.10 16.77
CA SER A 78 -23.24 -6.69 16.50
C SER A 78 -23.01 -6.43 15.01
N ALA A 79 -23.96 -5.76 14.36
CA ALA A 79 -23.84 -5.41 12.95
C ALA A 79 -22.59 -4.55 12.71
N GLY A 80 -21.97 -4.72 11.54
CA GLY A 80 -20.96 -3.79 11.08
C GLY A 80 -21.61 -2.45 10.72
N GLU A 81 -20.80 -1.39 10.74
CA GLU A 81 -21.25 -0.06 10.33
C GLU A 81 -20.42 0.43 9.15
N VAL A 82 -21.08 0.88 8.07
CA VAL A 82 -20.37 1.50 6.93
C VAL A 82 -20.33 3.00 7.09
N ILE A 83 -19.12 3.55 7.10
CA ILE A 83 -18.83 4.99 7.13
C ILE A 83 -17.87 5.29 5.99
N LYS A 84 -18.28 6.19 5.07
CA LYS A 84 -17.50 6.54 3.85
C LYS A 84 -16.98 5.33 3.06
N GLY A 85 -17.79 4.27 2.98
CA GLY A 85 -17.42 3.04 2.27
C GLY A 85 -16.55 2.05 3.08
N THR A 86 -16.00 2.46 4.22
CA THR A 86 -15.25 1.58 5.12
C THR A 86 -16.19 0.87 6.09
N THR A 87 -16.04 -0.45 6.23
CA THR A 87 -16.78 -1.25 7.23
C THR A 87 -16.05 -1.22 8.57
N PHE A 88 -16.74 -0.75 9.59
CA PHE A 88 -16.28 -0.66 10.96
C PHE A 88 -16.95 -1.71 11.84
N VAL A 89 -16.21 -2.19 12.85
CA VAL A 89 -16.71 -3.05 13.91
C VAL A 89 -16.27 -2.51 15.27
N THR A 90 -16.91 -2.95 16.36
CA THR A 90 -16.49 -2.54 17.70
C THR A 90 -15.33 -3.38 18.22
N LEU A 91 -14.63 -2.90 19.25
CA LEU A 91 -13.62 -3.71 19.95
C LEU A 91 -14.22 -4.98 20.57
N ASP A 92 -15.50 -4.96 20.98
CA ASP A 92 -16.17 -6.13 21.55
C ASP A 92 -16.46 -7.20 20.50
N THR A 93 -16.79 -6.80 19.26
CA THR A 93 -16.87 -7.73 18.13
C THR A 93 -15.55 -8.47 17.95
N LEU A 94 -14.42 -7.75 17.98
CA LEU A 94 -13.11 -8.38 17.83
C LEU A 94 -12.78 -9.37 18.96
N ARG A 95 -13.18 -9.06 20.19
CA ARG A 95 -12.98 -9.95 21.34
C ARG A 95 -13.89 -11.19 21.29
N ASN A 96 -15.16 -11.00 20.98
CA ASN A 96 -16.18 -12.03 21.15
C ASN A 96 -16.36 -12.91 19.92
N ASP A 97 -16.32 -12.31 18.73
CA ASP A 97 -16.59 -13.00 17.46
C ASP A 97 -15.28 -13.45 16.79
N PHE A 98 -14.27 -12.59 16.74
CA PHE A 98 -12.94 -12.92 16.17
C PHE A 98 -11.96 -13.54 17.18
N ARG A 99 -12.27 -13.47 18.49
CA ARG A 99 -11.46 -14.02 19.58
C ARG A 99 -10.04 -13.45 19.70
N PHE A 100 -9.84 -12.19 19.29
CA PHE A 100 -8.58 -11.50 19.52
C PHE A 100 -8.47 -10.97 20.95
N HIS A 101 -7.24 -10.85 21.45
CA HIS A 101 -6.96 -10.11 22.68
C HIS A 101 -6.89 -8.62 22.35
N VAL A 102 -7.87 -7.84 22.81
CA VAL A 102 -7.99 -6.41 22.47
C VAL A 102 -7.94 -5.54 23.71
N TYR A 103 -6.97 -4.62 23.73
CA TYR A 103 -6.73 -3.66 24.79
C TYR A 103 -6.92 -2.23 24.28
N TYR A 104 -7.50 -1.37 25.11
CA TYR A 104 -7.61 0.06 24.85
C TYR A 104 -7.07 0.83 26.05
N GLU A 105 -6.16 1.76 25.79
CA GLU A 105 -5.59 2.67 26.79
C GLU A 105 -6.18 4.08 26.57
N PRO A 106 -7.10 4.56 27.44
CA PRO A 106 -7.78 5.84 27.24
C PRO A 106 -6.85 7.06 27.20
N GLN A 107 -5.77 7.05 28.00
CA GLN A 107 -4.87 8.19 28.14
C GLN A 107 -4.11 8.51 26.85
N THR A 108 -3.69 7.47 26.13
CA THR A 108 -2.94 7.58 24.87
C THR A 108 -3.85 7.40 23.65
N LYS A 109 -5.12 7.04 23.88
CA LYS A 109 -6.08 6.57 22.87
C LYS A 109 -5.57 5.36 22.06
N ARG A 110 -4.65 4.58 22.62
CA ARG A 110 -4.00 3.44 21.95
C ARG A 110 -4.89 2.21 21.98
N ILE A 111 -4.99 1.51 20.85
CA ILE A 111 -5.66 0.23 20.69
C ILE A 111 -4.58 -0.80 20.32
N SER A 112 -4.53 -1.91 21.06
CA SER A 112 -3.67 -3.05 20.78
C SER A 112 -4.53 -4.28 20.55
N ILE A 113 -4.38 -4.92 19.39
CA ILE A 113 -5.09 -6.15 18.99
C ILE A 113 -4.02 -7.22 18.81
N LEU A 114 -4.12 -8.32 19.56
CA LEU A 114 -3.13 -9.39 19.56
C LEU A 114 -3.77 -10.72 19.18
N SER A 115 -3.03 -11.47 18.36
CA SER A 115 -3.22 -12.91 18.12
C SER A 115 -2.00 -13.68 18.67
N SER A 116 -1.92 -14.98 18.41
CA SER A 116 -0.76 -15.79 18.82
C SER A 116 0.55 -15.42 18.11
N LYS A 117 0.47 -14.78 16.93
CA LYS A 117 1.62 -14.53 16.04
C LYS A 117 1.79 -13.08 15.60
N LYS A 118 0.78 -12.25 15.85
CA LYS A 118 0.70 -10.90 15.28
C LYS A 118 0.13 -9.92 16.28
N GLU A 119 0.66 -8.71 16.24
CA GLU A 119 0.19 -7.54 16.96
C GLU A 119 -0.16 -6.45 15.96
N ILE A 120 -1.36 -5.86 16.11
CA ILE A 120 -1.73 -4.60 15.50
C ILE A 120 -1.82 -3.54 16.59
N VAL A 121 -1.20 -2.40 16.33
CA VAL A 121 -1.26 -1.21 17.18
C VAL A 121 -1.82 -0.07 16.37
N MET A 122 -2.87 0.57 16.84
CA MET A 122 -3.46 1.75 16.22
C MET A 122 -3.88 2.77 17.27
N LYS A 123 -4.23 3.97 16.84
CA LYS A 123 -4.69 5.04 17.72
C LYS A 123 -5.97 5.65 17.17
N VAL A 124 -6.90 6.01 18.06
CA VAL A 124 -8.12 6.71 17.67
C VAL A 124 -7.77 8.05 16.99
N GLU A 125 -8.44 8.33 15.87
CA GLU A 125 -8.24 9.52 15.02
C GLU A 125 -6.86 9.61 14.35
N ASP A 126 -6.10 8.51 14.32
CA ASP A 126 -4.83 8.41 13.61
C ASP A 126 -4.93 7.37 12.48
N ASN A 127 -4.52 7.75 11.28
CA ASN A 127 -4.50 6.86 10.12
C ASN A 127 -3.25 5.97 10.09
N ALA A 128 -2.23 6.25 10.90
CA ALA A 128 -1.06 5.39 11.04
C ALA A 128 -1.34 4.24 12.01
N TYR A 129 -0.86 3.05 11.67
CA TYR A 129 -0.89 1.87 12.54
C TYR A 129 0.36 1.03 12.35
N LEU A 130 0.59 0.11 13.28
CA LEU A 130 1.72 -0.82 13.24
C LEU A 130 1.20 -2.24 13.14
N VAL A 131 1.87 -3.07 12.33
CA VAL A 131 1.69 -4.53 12.29
C VAL A 131 3.04 -5.15 12.62
N ASN A 132 3.19 -5.79 13.79
CA ASN A 132 4.49 -6.29 14.25
C ASN A 132 5.64 -5.24 14.17
N GLY A 133 5.30 -3.98 14.45
CA GLY A 133 6.24 -2.85 14.37
C GLY A 133 6.43 -2.25 12.98
N HIS A 134 5.84 -2.83 11.93
CA HIS A 134 5.82 -2.29 10.57
C HIS A 134 4.79 -1.17 10.46
N LYS A 135 5.23 0.05 10.12
CA LYS A 135 4.34 1.20 10.04
C LYS A 135 3.62 1.24 8.70
N LEU A 136 2.29 1.24 8.78
CA LEU A 136 1.35 1.27 7.67
C LEU A 136 0.32 2.40 7.84
N TYR A 137 -0.45 2.67 6.78
CA TYR A 137 -1.51 3.67 6.77
C TYR A 137 -2.83 3.08 6.31
N MET A 138 -3.92 3.56 6.90
CA MET A 138 -5.29 3.20 6.51
C MET A 138 -6.04 4.46 6.03
N GLU A 139 -7.06 4.26 5.20
CA GLU A 139 -7.83 5.38 4.64
C GLU A 139 -8.65 6.11 5.73
N GLU A 140 -9.33 5.34 6.59
CA GLU A 140 -10.16 5.88 7.65
C GLU A 140 -9.71 5.35 9.02
N ALA A 141 -9.38 6.26 9.93
CA ALA A 141 -8.91 5.96 11.28
C ALA A 141 -9.97 5.30 12.17
N PRO A 142 -9.56 4.59 13.24
CA PRO A 142 -10.43 4.24 14.34
C PRO A 142 -11.08 5.48 14.96
N ARG A 143 -12.31 5.35 15.43
CA ARG A 143 -13.07 6.48 15.95
C ARG A 143 -13.98 6.11 17.10
N ILE A 144 -14.36 7.11 17.89
CA ILE A 144 -15.36 6.95 18.94
C ILE A 144 -16.70 7.42 18.39
N LYS A 145 -17.73 6.58 18.50
CA LYS A 145 -19.11 6.90 18.14
C LYS A 145 -20.05 6.21 19.13
N ASP A 146 -21.02 6.94 19.67
CA ASP A 146 -22.01 6.42 20.62
C ASP A 146 -21.39 5.64 21.79
N SER A 147 -20.33 6.22 22.38
CA SER A 147 -19.52 5.62 23.46
C SER A 147 -18.80 4.31 23.10
N SER A 148 -18.83 3.89 21.83
CA SER A 148 -18.15 2.72 21.30
C SER A 148 -16.93 3.12 20.48
N ILE A 149 -15.86 2.32 20.56
CA ILE A 149 -14.70 2.47 19.69
C ILE A 149 -14.90 1.58 18.48
N LEU A 150 -14.93 2.22 17.31
CA LEU A 150 -15.07 1.63 15.99
C LEU A 150 -13.70 1.53 15.32
N VAL A 151 -13.40 0.37 14.76
CA VAL A 151 -12.13 0.08 14.05
C VAL A 151 -12.40 -0.48 12.65
N PRO A 152 -11.58 -0.16 11.64
CA PRO A 152 -11.76 -0.67 10.28
C PRO A 152 -11.55 -2.18 10.21
N LEU A 153 -12.60 -2.91 9.86
CA LEU A 153 -12.59 -4.38 9.85
C LEU A 153 -11.57 -4.93 8.86
N ARG A 154 -11.50 -4.35 7.66
CA ARG A 154 -10.59 -4.80 6.59
C ARG A 154 -9.13 -4.79 7.03
N VAL A 155 -8.67 -3.69 7.64
CA VAL A 155 -7.29 -3.53 8.14
C VAL A 155 -6.95 -4.65 9.12
N ILE A 156 -7.88 -5.00 10.00
CA ILE A 156 -7.65 -6.04 11.00
C ILE A 156 -7.64 -7.41 10.35
N CYS A 157 -8.63 -7.74 9.51
CA CYS A 157 -8.73 -9.06 8.88
C CYS A 157 -7.54 -9.37 7.97
N GLU A 158 -7.18 -8.45 7.07
CA GLU A 158 -6.07 -8.64 6.12
C GLU A 158 -4.74 -8.86 6.83
N ASN A 159 -4.55 -8.27 8.02
CA ASN A 159 -3.33 -8.43 8.81
C ASN A 159 -3.40 -9.56 9.84
N MET A 160 -4.57 -10.04 10.26
CA MET A 160 -4.74 -11.05 11.31
C MET A 160 -5.08 -12.47 10.81
N GLY A 161 -4.80 -12.78 9.55
CA GLY A 161 -4.99 -14.12 8.99
C GLY A 161 -6.45 -14.43 8.68
N PHE A 162 -7.20 -13.43 8.21
CA PHE A 162 -8.54 -13.61 7.67
C PHE A 162 -8.59 -13.13 6.23
N SER A 163 -9.24 -13.90 5.36
CA SER A 163 -9.68 -13.37 4.08
C SER A 163 -10.93 -12.52 4.29
N ILE A 164 -11.13 -11.51 3.45
CA ILE A 164 -12.28 -10.62 3.50
C ILE A 164 -12.82 -10.40 2.09
N SER A 165 -14.12 -10.62 1.92
CA SER A 165 -14.84 -10.39 0.67
C SER A 165 -16.12 -9.61 0.94
N GLN A 166 -16.61 -8.90 -0.08
CA GLN A 166 -17.87 -8.20 0.00
C GLN A 166 -18.76 -8.64 -1.16
N ASP A 167 -19.99 -9.00 -0.84
CA ASP A 167 -20.97 -9.32 -1.86
C ASP A 167 -21.44 -8.05 -2.59
N SER A 168 -21.41 -8.07 -3.92
CA SER A 168 -21.71 -6.89 -4.73
C SER A 168 -23.16 -6.41 -4.61
N VAL A 169 -24.10 -7.31 -4.29
CA VAL A 169 -25.55 -7.05 -4.29
C VAL A 169 -26.03 -6.67 -2.89
N THR A 170 -25.86 -7.57 -1.93
CA THR A 170 -26.27 -7.43 -0.53
C THR A 170 -25.36 -6.49 0.25
N LYS A 171 -24.13 -6.28 -0.23
CA LYS A 171 -23.03 -5.59 0.46
C LYS A 171 -22.53 -6.32 1.71
N ALA A 172 -23.06 -7.50 2.03
CA ALA A 172 -22.62 -8.29 3.16
C ALA A 172 -21.11 -8.56 3.10
N VAL A 173 -20.43 -8.42 4.23
CA VAL A 173 -19.00 -8.68 4.35
C VAL A 173 -18.80 -10.07 4.90
N SER A 174 -18.07 -10.91 4.19
CA SER A 174 -17.73 -12.26 4.64
C SER A 174 -16.24 -12.36 4.94
N THR A 175 -15.93 -12.90 6.10
CA THR A 175 -14.57 -13.15 6.56
C THR A 175 -14.37 -14.63 6.85
N HIS A 176 -13.21 -15.16 6.49
CA HIS A 176 -12.86 -16.56 6.72
C HIS A 176 -11.48 -16.67 7.31
N PHE A 177 -11.33 -17.53 8.32
CA PHE A 177 -10.02 -17.81 8.87
C PHE A 177 -9.13 -18.46 7.81
N VAL A 178 -7.87 -18.01 7.76
CA VAL A 178 -6.85 -18.51 6.86
C VAL A 178 -5.78 -19.21 7.67
N SER A 179 -5.52 -20.47 7.33
CA SER A 179 -4.42 -21.22 7.93
C SER A 179 -3.09 -20.76 7.34
N GLU A 180 -2.41 -19.85 8.04
CA GLU A 180 -1.08 -19.38 7.66
C GLU A 180 0.04 -20.38 8.01
N ASN A 181 1.17 -20.27 7.33
CA ASN A 181 2.37 -20.99 7.75
C ASN A 181 2.79 -20.57 9.17
N ASP A 182 3.52 -21.44 9.87
CA ASP A 182 3.99 -21.18 11.24
C ASP A 182 5.21 -20.24 11.29
N LEU A 183 5.01 -19.01 10.80
CA LEU A 183 6.02 -17.98 10.66
C LEU A 183 5.58 -16.72 11.41
N GLN A 184 6.55 -15.94 11.87
CA GLN A 184 6.28 -14.55 12.24
C GLN A 184 7.34 -13.65 11.64
N PHE A 185 6.97 -12.39 11.43
CA PHE A 185 7.82 -11.37 10.84
C PHE A 185 8.04 -10.26 11.85
N GLU A 186 9.28 -9.79 11.94
CA GLU A 186 9.64 -8.56 12.64
C GLU A 186 9.99 -7.49 11.61
N ASN A 187 9.52 -6.27 11.83
CA ASN A 187 9.98 -5.13 11.05
C ASN A 187 11.42 -4.75 11.40
N LYS A 188 12.27 -4.55 10.39
CA LYS A 188 13.57 -3.91 10.53
C LYS A 188 13.55 -2.56 9.84
N GLU A 189 14.22 -1.59 10.47
CA GLU A 189 14.30 -0.23 9.96
C GLU A 189 15.76 0.20 9.74
N LEU A 190 16.02 0.90 8.64
CA LEU A 190 17.26 1.67 8.43
C LEU A 190 16.88 3.11 8.07
N LYS A 191 17.49 4.09 8.73
CA LYS A 191 17.18 5.50 8.53
C LYS A 191 18.44 6.34 8.43
N ILE A 192 18.46 7.26 7.48
CA ILE A 192 19.41 8.37 7.41
C ILE A 192 18.61 9.64 7.22
N ASN A 193 18.89 10.65 8.03
CA ASN A 193 18.40 12.00 7.80
C ASN A 193 19.59 12.94 7.79
N ARG A 194 19.88 13.51 6.62
CA ARG A 194 20.88 14.55 6.39
C ARG A 194 20.16 15.75 5.79
N ASN A 195 20.76 16.95 5.88
CA ASN A 195 20.17 18.21 5.41
C ASN A 195 19.48 18.13 4.03
N HIS A 196 19.99 17.29 3.14
CA HIS A 196 19.56 17.19 1.74
C HIS A 196 19.11 15.78 1.32
N THR A 197 19.07 14.82 2.23
CA THR A 197 18.74 13.43 1.89
C THR A 197 18.04 12.73 3.05
N ASN A 198 16.85 12.20 2.76
CA ASN A 198 16.10 11.33 3.63
C ASN A 198 16.21 9.89 3.08
N VAL A 199 16.53 8.96 3.96
CA VAL A 199 16.49 7.53 3.68
C VAL A 199 15.64 6.88 4.76
N SER A 200 14.57 6.19 4.37
CA SER A 200 13.66 5.49 5.29
C SER A 200 13.30 4.12 4.75
N ILE A 201 13.94 3.09 5.28
CA ILE A 201 13.80 1.70 4.83
C ILE A 201 13.06 0.92 5.92
N GLN A 202 12.00 0.22 5.54
CA GLN A 202 11.35 -0.83 6.31
C GLN A 202 11.44 -2.14 5.54
N TYR A 203 11.80 -3.24 6.19
CA TYR A 203 11.84 -4.56 5.55
C TYR A 203 11.54 -5.69 6.55
N PRO A 204 11.02 -6.85 6.08
CA PRO A 204 10.68 -7.95 6.95
C PRO A 204 11.90 -8.79 7.30
N GLN A 205 12.01 -9.18 8.56
CA GLN A 205 12.87 -10.28 9.01
C GLN A 205 12.01 -11.45 9.48
N LEU A 206 12.18 -12.59 8.84
CA LEU A 206 11.51 -13.83 9.22
C LEU A 206 12.09 -14.39 10.53
N LYS A 207 11.19 -14.77 11.44
CA LYS A 207 11.46 -15.52 12.68
C LYS A 207 10.73 -16.86 12.69
N TRP A 208 11.25 -17.76 13.51
CA TRP A 208 10.61 -19.02 13.91
C TRP A 208 10.42 -20.06 12.80
N LEU A 209 11.24 -20.02 11.75
CA LEU A 209 11.48 -21.21 10.93
C LEU A 209 12.48 -22.14 11.65
N SER A 210 12.19 -22.46 12.92
CA SER A 210 13.10 -23.10 13.88
C SER A 210 13.50 -24.52 13.49
N SER A 211 12.76 -25.15 12.57
CA SER A 211 13.11 -26.44 11.98
C SER A 211 14.21 -26.37 10.91
N ASN A 212 14.52 -25.19 10.35
CA ASN A 212 15.59 -25.03 9.36
C ASN A 212 16.22 -23.62 9.36
N VAL A 213 17.22 -23.42 10.23
CA VAL A 213 17.96 -22.15 10.39
C VAL A 213 18.65 -21.72 9.10
N GLU A 214 19.14 -22.66 8.28
CA GLU A 214 19.83 -22.33 7.02
C GLU A 214 18.89 -21.73 5.98
N ILE A 215 17.69 -22.30 5.85
CA ILE A 215 16.66 -21.73 4.97
C ILE A 215 16.20 -20.39 5.50
N GLN A 216 15.98 -20.25 6.82
CA GLN A 216 15.59 -18.97 7.41
C GLN A 216 16.60 -17.88 7.08
N ARG A 217 17.90 -18.17 7.26
CA ARG A 217 18.98 -17.26 6.91
C ARG A 217 18.96 -16.93 5.43
N LYS A 218 18.87 -17.92 4.54
CA LYS A 218 18.81 -17.71 3.09
C LYS A 218 17.66 -16.78 2.68
N ILE A 219 16.48 -16.95 3.26
CA ILE A 219 15.31 -16.09 2.98
C ILE A 219 15.57 -14.68 3.53
N ASN A 220 16.05 -14.56 4.77
CA ASN A 220 16.37 -13.26 5.36
C ASN A 220 17.45 -12.50 4.55
N ASP A 221 18.50 -13.18 4.11
CA ASP A 221 19.57 -12.60 3.30
C ASP A 221 19.01 -12.06 1.96
N GLN A 222 18.04 -12.77 1.36
CA GLN A 222 17.38 -12.32 0.12
C GLN A 222 16.52 -11.06 0.34
N LEU A 223 15.76 -11.01 1.44
CA LEU A 223 14.89 -9.87 1.76
C LEU A 223 15.71 -8.65 2.21
N GLU A 224 16.74 -8.87 3.04
CA GLU A 224 17.65 -7.83 3.51
C GLU A 224 18.46 -7.23 2.36
N LYS A 225 18.82 -8.02 1.34
CA LYS A 225 19.54 -7.52 0.16
C LYS A 225 18.80 -6.36 -0.52
N VAL A 226 17.47 -6.44 -0.68
CA VAL A 226 16.67 -5.35 -1.28
C VAL A 226 16.80 -4.08 -0.44
N ALA A 227 16.68 -4.22 0.88
CA ALA A 227 16.82 -3.12 1.83
C ALA A 227 18.21 -2.46 1.79
N LEU A 228 19.27 -3.26 1.72
CA LEU A 228 20.64 -2.77 1.68
C LEU A 228 20.96 -2.08 0.35
N GLU A 229 20.46 -2.58 -0.78
CA GLU A 229 20.63 -1.94 -2.09
C GLU A 229 19.96 -0.56 -2.12
N THR A 230 18.72 -0.43 -1.62
CA THR A 230 18.05 0.89 -1.50
C THR A 230 18.77 1.81 -0.52
N PHE A 231 19.19 1.27 0.63
CA PHE A 231 19.92 2.04 1.63
C PHE A 231 21.25 2.57 1.10
N GLU A 232 22.00 1.77 0.33
CA GLU A 232 23.26 2.17 -0.28
C GLU A 232 23.07 3.30 -1.30
N MET A 233 22.04 3.20 -2.16
CA MET A 233 21.69 4.25 -3.12
C MET A 233 21.47 5.60 -2.43
N GLY A 234 20.66 5.62 -1.37
CA GLY A 234 20.40 6.86 -0.61
C GLY A 234 21.62 7.33 0.19
N SER A 235 22.41 6.41 0.74
CA SER A 235 23.60 6.74 1.57
C SER A 235 24.72 7.40 0.77
N GLN A 236 24.87 7.01 -0.50
CA GLN A 236 25.89 7.47 -1.42
C GLN A 236 25.45 8.65 -2.30
N ALA A 237 24.19 9.07 -2.21
CA ALA A 237 23.69 10.22 -2.95
C ALA A 237 24.53 11.47 -2.61
N SER A 238 25.32 11.94 -3.57
CA SER A 238 26.01 13.22 -3.51
C SER A 238 25.03 14.31 -3.93
N VAL A 239 25.04 15.44 -3.22
CA VAL A 239 24.00 16.45 -3.43
C VAL A 239 24.59 17.84 -3.61
N GLU A 240 24.30 18.43 -4.77
CA GLU A 240 24.31 19.88 -5.03
C GLU A 240 22.85 20.38 -5.08
N ILE A 241 22.14 20.37 -3.94
CA ILE A 241 20.78 20.93 -3.83
C ILE A 241 20.89 22.45 -3.76
N ARG A 242 20.11 23.14 -4.59
CA ARG A 242 19.95 24.60 -4.51
C ARG A 242 19.02 24.97 -3.35
N GLU A 243 19.24 26.13 -2.76
CA GLU A 243 18.31 26.67 -1.75
C GLU A 243 16.87 26.69 -2.31
N GLY A 244 15.94 26.09 -1.56
CA GLY A 244 14.51 26.02 -1.92
C GLY A 244 14.08 24.74 -2.64
N GLU A 245 14.97 23.81 -2.96
CA GLU A 245 14.59 22.49 -3.49
C GLU A 245 14.32 21.48 -2.36
N ASN A 246 13.39 20.55 -2.62
CA ASN A 246 13.02 19.50 -1.67
C ASN A 246 14.16 18.48 -1.47
N PRO A 247 14.26 17.92 -0.25
CA PRO A 247 14.86 16.64 0.08
C PRO A 247 15.06 15.67 -1.07
N TYR A 248 16.25 15.10 -1.33
CA TYR A 248 16.22 13.78 -1.98
C TYR A 248 15.62 12.77 -1.01
N ASP A 249 14.77 11.88 -1.50
CA ASP A 249 14.05 10.90 -0.69
C ASP A 249 14.24 9.51 -1.28
N TYR A 250 14.67 8.58 -0.44
CA TYR A 250 14.81 7.17 -0.76
C TYR A 250 14.06 6.40 0.31
N SER A 251 12.99 5.72 -0.06
CA SER A 251 12.29 4.84 0.87
C SER A 251 12.05 3.48 0.27
N LEU A 252 12.01 2.49 1.15
CA LEU A 252 11.60 1.14 0.84
C LEU A 252 10.55 0.76 1.85
N ASP A 253 9.41 0.30 1.36
CA ASP A 253 8.38 -0.32 2.18
C ASP A 253 8.06 -1.72 1.66
N TYR A 254 7.38 -2.53 2.46
CA TYR A 254 7.05 -3.90 2.08
C TYR A 254 5.62 -4.30 2.47
N GLU A 255 5.12 -5.36 1.85
CA GLU A 255 3.87 -6.03 2.24
C GLU A 255 4.05 -7.54 2.16
N ILE A 256 3.71 -8.27 3.23
CA ILE A 256 3.58 -9.72 3.18
C ILE A 256 2.19 -10.05 2.62
N THR A 257 2.12 -10.31 1.33
CA THR A 257 0.86 -10.49 0.59
C THR A 257 0.32 -11.91 0.65
N TYR A 258 1.17 -12.89 0.98
CA TYR A 258 0.79 -14.30 1.16
C TYR A 258 1.68 -15.00 2.18
N ASN A 259 1.09 -15.88 2.99
CA ASN A 259 1.80 -16.71 3.96
C ASN A 259 1.04 -18.03 4.20
N GLN A 260 0.85 -18.86 3.17
CA GLN A 260 0.11 -20.12 3.28
C GLN A 260 0.77 -21.22 2.43
N ASN A 261 0.37 -22.47 2.63
CA ASN A 261 0.71 -23.60 1.74
C ASN A 261 2.22 -23.80 1.49
N GLY A 262 3.08 -23.44 2.45
CA GLY A 262 4.54 -23.53 2.30
C GLY A 262 5.16 -22.41 1.45
N LEU A 263 4.38 -21.39 1.07
CA LEU A 263 4.85 -20.24 0.32
C LEU A 263 4.68 -18.95 1.13
N ILE A 264 5.60 -18.01 0.92
CA ILE A 264 5.42 -16.61 1.28
C ILE A 264 5.51 -15.75 0.03
N SER A 265 4.76 -14.64 0.00
CA SER A 265 4.86 -13.62 -1.03
C SER A 265 5.11 -12.27 -0.37
N VAL A 266 6.16 -11.59 -0.79
CA VAL A 266 6.58 -10.28 -0.27
C VAL A 266 6.68 -9.30 -1.43
N VAL A 267 6.00 -8.17 -1.31
CA VAL A 267 6.12 -7.04 -2.25
C VAL A 267 6.97 -5.98 -1.58
N PHE A 268 7.87 -5.36 -2.33
CA PHE A 268 8.65 -4.21 -1.95
C PHE A 268 8.35 -3.06 -2.90
N ASP A 269 8.09 -1.87 -2.35
CA ASP A 269 7.98 -0.63 -3.09
C ASP A 269 9.15 0.28 -2.73
N GLN A 270 10.04 0.48 -3.70
CA GLN A 270 11.14 1.42 -3.59
C GLN A 270 10.73 2.76 -4.18
N TYR A 271 10.57 3.78 -3.35
CA TYR A 271 10.36 5.15 -3.80
C TYR A 271 11.67 5.94 -3.83
N THR A 272 11.94 6.58 -4.96
CA THR A 272 13.09 7.47 -5.15
C THR A 272 12.63 8.82 -5.69
N TYR A 273 13.03 9.89 -5.02
CA TYR A 273 12.91 11.26 -5.49
C TYR A 273 14.26 11.96 -5.41
N THR A 274 14.76 12.40 -6.56
CA THR A 274 16.05 13.09 -6.70
C THR A 274 15.86 14.44 -7.38
N GLY A 275 14.79 15.15 -7.04
CA GLY A 275 14.37 16.38 -7.72
C GLY A 275 13.42 16.16 -8.91
N GLY A 276 12.91 17.25 -9.47
CA GLY A 276 11.95 17.23 -10.58
C GLY A 276 10.49 17.34 -10.13
N ALA A 277 9.56 16.92 -10.99
CA ALA A 277 8.12 17.10 -10.75
C ALA A 277 7.51 16.06 -9.81
N HIS A 278 8.05 14.84 -9.77
CA HIS A 278 7.55 13.73 -8.95
C HIS A 278 8.67 12.69 -8.71
N GLY A 279 8.48 11.83 -7.70
CA GLY A 279 9.34 10.67 -7.50
C GLY A 279 8.92 9.48 -8.36
N MET A 280 9.66 8.39 -8.24
CA MET A 280 9.45 7.14 -8.97
C MET A 280 9.28 6.01 -7.97
N VAL A 281 8.38 5.07 -8.24
CA VAL A 281 8.25 3.82 -7.49
C VAL A 281 8.70 2.67 -8.37
N ASP A 282 9.65 1.89 -7.89
CA ASP A 282 9.99 0.59 -8.45
C ASP A 282 9.45 -0.51 -7.54
N ARG A 283 8.71 -1.47 -8.10
CA ARG A 283 8.09 -2.56 -7.35
C ARG A 283 8.78 -3.88 -7.67
N VAL A 284 9.29 -4.51 -6.63
CA VAL A 284 9.89 -5.85 -6.70
C VAL A 284 9.09 -6.78 -5.82
N ALA A 285 8.75 -7.95 -6.32
CA ALA A 285 8.06 -8.95 -5.52
C ALA A 285 8.74 -10.31 -5.57
N TYR A 286 8.75 -11.00 -4.43
CA TYR A 286 9.30 -12.35 -4.28
C TYR A 286 8.24 -13.29 -3.74
N THR A 287 7.92 -14.33 -4.51
CA THR A 287 7.22 -15.51 -4.02
C THR A 287 8.25 -16.58 -3.70
N ILE A 288 8.31 -17.05 -2.46
CA ILE A 288 9.39 -17.91 -1.94
C ILE A 288 8.79 -19.20 -1.38
N ASP A 289 9.35 -20.34 -1.79
CA ASP A 289 9.10 -21.63 -1.15
C ASP A 289 9.90 -21.74 0.16
N ILE A 290 9.19 -21.82 1.29
CA ILE A 290 9.80 -21.81 2.63
C ILE A 290 10.49 -23.14 2.98
N LYS A 291 10.28 -24.20 2.19
CA LYS A 291 10.99 -25.49 2.36
C LYS A 291 12.34 -25.52 1.67
N THR A 292 12.60 -24.61 0.73
CA THR A 292 13.84 -24.58 -0.06
C THR A 292 14.55 -23.23 -0.04
N GLY A 293 13.85 -22.17 0.38
CA GLY A 293 14.29 -20.77 0.27
C GLY A 293 14.48 -20.33 -1.19
N LYS A 294 13.81 -20.98 -2.15
CA LYS A 294 13.87 -20.63 -3.57
C LYS A 294 12.84 -19.54 -3.87
N ILE A 295 13.28 -18.43 -4.46
CA ILE A 295 12.39 -17.48 -5.13
C ILE A 295 11.87 -18.16 -6.39
N LEU A 296 10.56 -18.30 -6.49
CA LEU A 296 9.88 -18.96 -7.60
C LEU A 296 9.71 -17.99 -8.76
N SER A 297 10.03 -18.44 -9.97
CA SER A 297 9.55 -17.80 -11.19
C SER A 297 8.07 -18.14 -11.42
N LEU A 298 7.40 -17.38 -12.29
CA LEU A 298 6.02 -17.70 -12.68
C LEU A 298 5.93 -19.09 -13.32
N GLN A 299 6.96 -19.50 -14.06
CA GLN A 299 7.09 -20.84 -14.62
C GLN A 299 7.20 -21.91 -13.53
N ASP A 300 7.97 -21.67 -12.46
CA ASP A 300 8.07 -22.61 -11.34
C ASP A 300 6.69 -22.81 -10.66
N LEU A 301 5.94 -21.72 -10.48
CA LEU A 301 4.62 -21.74 -9.86
C LEU A 301 3.59 -22.46 -10.73
N LEU A 302 3.60 -22.21 -12.04
CA LEU A 302 2.61 -22.69 -13.00
C LEU A 302 3.11 -23.85 -13.86
N LYS A 303 4.11 -24.60 -13.38
CA LYS A 303 4.78 -25.67 -14.14
C LYS A 303 3.85 -26.74 -14.72
N GLU A 304 2.70 -26.96 -14.09
CA GLU A 304 1.69 -27.94 -14.53
C GLU A 304 0.75 -27.40 -15.63
N ASN A 305 0.80 -26.10 -15.91
CA ASN A 305 0.05 -25.46 -16.99
C ASN A 305 1.01 -24.90 -18.04
N PRO A 306 1.41 -25.66 -19.07
CA PRO A 306 2.35 -25.19 -20.09
C PRO A 306 1.83 -24.01 -20.93
N ASP A 307 0.51 -23.83 -20.99
CA ASP A 307 -0.15 -22.80 -21.79
C ASP A 307 -0.35 -21.47 -21.02
N TYR A 308 0.13 -21.39 -19.76
CA TYR A 308 -0.14 -20.26 -18.86
C TYR A 308 0.14 -18.89 -19.49
N LYS A 309 1.23 -18.77 -20.27
CA LYS A 309 1.59 -17.49 -20.92
C LYS A 309 0.53 -17.03 -21.89
N ALA A 310 0.02 -17.92 -22.74
CA ALA A 310 -0.98 -17.56 -23.74
C ALA A 310 -2.29 -17.16 -23.05
N GLU A 311 -2.72 -17.92 -22.04
CA GLU A 311 -3.95 -17.68 -21.29
C GLU A 311 -3.91 -16.35 -20.53
N ILE A 312 -2.82 -16.10 -19.81
CA ILE A 312 -2.61 -14.85 -19.06
C ILE A 312 -2.52 -13.67 -20.02
N SER A 313 -1.70 -13.75 -21.07
CA SER A 313 -1.53 -12.66 -22.04
C SER A 313 -2.84 -12.29 -22.73
N GLN A 314 -3.66 -13.28 -23.12
CA GLN A 314 -4.96 -13.01 -23.73
C GLN A 314 -5.89 -12.23 -22.77
N GLN A 315 -5.89 -12.60 -21.49
CA GLN A 315 -6.73 -11.94 -20.49
C GLN A 315 -6.20 -10.54 -20.14
N ILE A 316 -4.88 -10.37 -20.00
CA ILE A 316 -4.25 -9.06 -19.78
C ILE A 316 -4.57 -8.11 -20.94
N LYS A 317 -4.46 -8.56 -22.20
CA LYS A 317 -4.79 -7.73 -23.37
C LYS A 317 -6.23 -7.24 -23.35
N LYS A 318 -7.19 -8.07 -22.94
CA LYS A 318 -8.60 -7.69 -22.77
C LYS A 318 -8.78 -6.68 -21.62
N GLN A 319 -8.17 -6.95 -20.47
CA GLN A 319 -8.29 -6.07 -19.30
C GLN A 319 -7.62 -4.71 -19.55
N PHE A 320 -6.51 -4.67 -20.30
CA PHE A 320 -5.91 -3.41 -20.74
C PHE A 320 -6.89 -2.57 -21.55
N GLN A 321 -7.54 -3.16 -22.55
CA GLN A 321 -8.53 -2.46 -23.39
C GLN A 321 -9.76 -1.97 -22.61
N GLN A 322 -10.17 -2.72 -21.59
CA GLN A 322 -11.36 -2.38 -20.78
C GLN A 322 -11.07 -1.30 -19.74
N LYS A 323 -9.89 -1.35 -19.10
CA LYS A 323 -9.54 -0.51 -17.95
C LYS A 323 -8.75 0.74 -18.35
N TYR A 324 -7.99 0.68 -19.44
CA TYR A 324 -7.08 1.76 -19.85
C TYR A 324 -7.41 2.21 -21.27
N GLY A 325 -7.76 3.49 -21.42
CA GLY A 325 -8.11 4.06 -22.72
C GLY A 325 -6.93 4.21 -23.69
N TYR A 326 -5.71 4.31 -23.16
CA TYR A 326 -4.49 4.49 -23.94
C TYR A 326 -3.32 3.78 -23.28
N LEU A 327 -2.52 3.06 -24.09
CA LEU A 327 -1.25 2.47 -23.67
C LEU A 327 -0.09 3.24 -24.33
N LEU A 328 1.00 3.43 -23.59
CA LEU A 328 2.24 4.02 -24.09
C LEU A 328 2.88 3.16 -25.18
N THR A 329 2.78 1.83 -25.02
CA THR A 329 3.20 0.83 -25.99
C THR A 329 2.17 -0.31 -26.04
N PRO A 330 1.94 -0.95 -27.19
CA PRO A 330 1.05 -2.11 -27.27
C PRO A 330 1.54 -3.28 -26.40
N PHE A 331 0.62 -3.93 -25.70
CA PHE A 331 0.88 -5.20 -25.01
C PHE A 331 0.60 -6.40 -25.93
N GLU A 332 1.58 -7.30 -26.05
CA GLU A 332 1.44 -8.53 -26.84
C GLU A 332 1.44 -9.79 -25.98
N THR A 333 2.46 -9.98 -25.15
CA THR A 333 2.57 -11.13 -24.25
C THR A 333 3.39 -10.81 -23.02
N ILE A 334 3.14 -11.53 -21.92
CA ILE A 334 4.04 -11.57 -20.77
C ILE A 334 5.39 -12.17 -21.16
N ASN A 335 6.46 -11.74 -20.47
CA ASN A 335 7.81 -12.24 -20.70
C ASN A 335 8.12 -13.50 -19.86
N GLU A 336 9.29 -14.12 -20.08
CA GLU A 336 9.72 -15.35 -19.39
C GLU A 336 9.91 -15.16 -17.87
N GLN A 337 10.37 -13.98 -17.46
CA GLN A 337 10.61 -13.59 -16.07
C GLN A 337 9.53 -12.62 -15.58
N GLN A 338 8.29 -12.78 -16.04
CA GLN A 338 7.21 -11.86 -15.74
C GLN A 338 7.06 -11.67 -14.23
N ALA A 339 7.05 -10.40 -13.81
CA ALA A 339 6.91 -10.05 -12.41
C ALA A 339 5.51 -10.39 -11.90
N PHE A 340 5.46 -11.04 -10.74
CA PHE A 340 4.22 -11.47 -10.11
C PHE A 340 4.37 -11.56 -8.60
N TYR A 341 3.23 -11.61 -7.92
CA TYR A 341 3.15 -11.98 -6.51
C TYR A 341 1.84 -12.71 -6.24
N ILE A 342 1.69 -13.31 -5.06
CA ILE A 342 0.44 -13.94 -4.63
C ILE A 342 -0.20 -13.05 -3.58
N LYS A 343 -1.51 -12.78 -3.71
CA LYS A 343 -2.30 -12.07 -2.70
C LYS A 343 -3.67 -12.71 -2.57
N GLY A 344 -4.00 -13.12 -1.34
CA GLY A 344 -5.16 -13.98 -1.11
C GLY A 344 -5.12 -15.22 -2.00
N ASP A 345 -6.19 -15.49 -2.73
CA ASP A 345 -6.30 -16.65 -3.64
C ASP A 345 -5.91 -16.34 -5.09
N SER A 346 -5.19 -15.23 -5.33
CA SER A 346 -4.86 -14.77 -6.67
C SER A 346 -3.36 -14.65 -6.92
N VAL A 347 -2.94 -15.02 -8.13
CA VAL A 347 -1.68 -14.57 -8.72
C VAL A 347 -1.91 -13.18 -9.31
N ILE A 348 -1.13 -12.21 -8.86
CA ILE A 348 -1.15 -10.85 -9.38
C ILE A 348 0.02 -10.70 -10.34
N ILE A 349 -0.28 -10.47 -11.62
CA ILE A 349 0.71 -10.04 -12.61
C ILE A 349 0.72 -8.52 -12.62
N TYR A 350 1.91 -7.92 -12.51
CA TYR A 350 2.05 -6.48 -12.52
C TYR A 350 3.08 -6.00 -13.54
N PHE A 351 2.97 -4.73 -13.92
CA PHE A 351 3.87 -4.06 -14.86
C PHE A 351 4.39 -2.76 -14.23
N GLY A 352 5.67 -2.47 -14.46
CA GLY A 352 6.34 -1.33 -13.84
C GLY A 352 5.73 0.02 -14.24
N LEU A 353 6.04 1.06 -13.48
CA LEU A 353 5.68 2.43 -13.86
C LEU A 353 6.20 2.75 -15.27
N TYR A 354 5.32 3.35 -16.09
CA TYR A 354 5.58 3.69 -17.50
C TYR A 354 5.82 2.51 -18.46
N GLU A 355 5.71 1.25 -18.03
CA GLU A 355 5.94 0.12 -18.92
C GLU A 355 4.90 0.07 -20.05
N TYR A 356 3.61 0.12 -19.69
CA TYR A 356 2.50 0.14 -20.64
C TYR A 356 1.56 1.33 -20.46
N THR A 357 1.53 1.97 -19.29
CA THR A 357 0.55 3.02 -18.96
C THR A 357 1.23 4.29 -18.47
N PRO A 358 0.62 5.48 -18.65
CA PRO A 358 1.14 6.73 -18.08
C PRO A 358 1.28 6.66 -16.55
N TYR A 359 2.13 7.49 -15.96
CA TYR A 359 2.35 7.57 -14.51
C TYR A 359 1.07 7.63 -13.67
N ALA A 360 0.07 8.39 -14.13
CA ALA A 360 -1.20 8.58 -13.42
C ALA A 360 -2.00 7.28 -13.24
N ALA A 361 -1.71 6.25 -14.04
CA ALA A 361 -2.30 4.92 -13.91
C ALA A 361 -1.65 4.07 -12.81
N GLY A 362 -0.54 4.52 -12.21
CA GLY A 362 0.25 3.78 -11.26
C GLY A 362 0.89 2.53 -11.88
N ILE A 363 1.08 1.51 -11.06
CA ILE A 363 1.57 0.18 -11.43
C ILE A 363 0.35 -0.67 -11.82
N PRO A 364 0.14 -1.03 -13.10
CA PRO A 364 -0.98 -1.87 -13.49
C PRO A 364 -0.86 -3.26 -12.89
N GLU A 365 -1.95 -3.75 -12.29
CA GLU A 365 -2.06 -5.09 -11.70
C GLU A 365 -3.25 -5.85 -12.28
N PHE A 366 -3.04 -7.14 -12.53
CA PHE A 366 -4.02 -8.06 -13.09
C PHE A 366 -4.09 -9.31 -12.22
N ALA A 367 -5.24 -9.50 -11.59
CA ALA A 367 -5.47 -10.62 -10.68
C ALA A 367 -6.03 -11.84 -11.43
N PHE A 368 -5.45 -13.00 -11.16
CA PHE A 368 -5.88 -14.29 -11.69
C PHE A 368 -6.10 -15.26 -10.52
N PRO A 369 -7.27 -15.90 -10.40
CA PRO A 369 -7.46 -16.93 -9.38
C PRO A 369 -6.40 -18.03 -9.51
N LEU A 370 -5.60 -18.27 -8.47
CA LEU A 370 -4.50 -19.23 -8.49
C LEU A 370 -4.99 -20.62 -8.90
N ALA A 371 -6.14 -21.04 -8.35
CA ALA A 371 -6.77 -22.32 -8.69
C ALA A 371 -7.13 -22.45 -10.18
N SER A 372 -7.44 -21.36 -10.88
CA SER A 372 -7.75 -21.39 -12.31
C SER A 372 -6.51 -21.60 -13.19
N LEU A 373 -5.33 -21.19 -12.70
CA LEU A 373 -4.07 -21.28 -13.43
C LEU A 373 -3.33 -22.60 -13.19
N LEU A 374 -3.52 -23.24 -12.03
CA LEU A 374 -2.89 -24.51 -11.66
C LEU A 374 -3.56 -25.76 -12.28
N LYS A 375 -3.98 -25.72 -13.55
CA LYS A 375 -4.66 -26.85 -14.24
C LYS A 375 -4.00 -28.20 -13.88
N GLY A 376 -4.67 -29.02 -13.07
CA GLY A 376 -4.14 -30.34 -12.67
C GLY A 376 -4.39 -30.79 -11.23
N SER A 377 -4.79 -29.92 -10.30
CA SER A 377 -5.01 -30.37 -8.91
C SER A 377 -5.94 -29.46 -8.10
N MET A 378 -7.22 -29.40 -8.47
CA MET A 378 -8.33 -29.15 -7.51
C MET A 378 -9.69 -29.38 -8.20
N VAL A 379 -9.94 -30.64 -8.58
CA VAL A 379 -11.31 -31.21 -8.53
C VAL A 379 -11.18 -32.46 -7.65
N SER A 380 -11.92 -32.48 -6.55
CA SER A 380 -11.91 -33.46 -5.44
C SER A 380 -10.78 -33.29 -4.41
N ARG A 381 -11.09 -32.69 -3.27
CA ARG A 381 -11.55 -33.42 -2.07
C ARG A 381 -12.22 -32.49 -1.09
#